data_AF-A0A7H0S6U9-F1
#
_entry.id   AF-A0A7H0S6U9-F1
#
_cell.length_a   1.000
_cell.length_b   1.000
_cell.length_c   1.000
_cell.angle_alpha   90.00
_cell.angle_beta   90.00
_cell.angle_gamma   90.00
#
_symmetry.space_group_name_H-M   'P 1'
#
loop_
_entity.id
_entity.type
_entity.pdbx_description
1 polymer ?
#
loop_
_entity_poly.entity_id
_entity_poly.type
_entity_poly.pdbx_seq_one_letter_code
_entity_poly.pdbx_strand_id
1 'polypeptide(L)'
;VFRLKFQQLVKEMKQYLHRCVETGREFNITLAVKTNIITSGLRYCLATGNWGDQKKASSSKAGVSQVLNRYTYASTLSHLRRTNTP
;
A
#
# COMPACT_ATOMS: atom_id res chain seq x y z
N VAL A 1 2.52 -4.23 -4.49
CA VAL A 1 1.92 -3.15 -3.65
C VAL A 1 2.95 -2.07 -3.31
N PHE A 2 4.09 -2.40 -2.71
CA PHE A 2 5.11 -1.40 -2.33
C PHE A 2 5.49 -0.47 -3.49
N ARG A 3 5.89 -1.02 -4.65
CA ARG A 3 6.19 -0.24 -5.87
C ARG A 3 5.12 0.78 -6.22
N LEU A 4 3.84 0.41 -6.15
CA LEU A 4 2.72 1.29 -6.49
C LEU A 4 2.58 2.45 -5.49
N LYS A 5 2.68 2.16 -4.19
CA LYS A 5 2.62 3.20 -3.14
C LYS A 5 3.85 4.10 -3.15
N PHE A 6 5.02 3.57 -3.48
CA PHE A 6 6.23 4.35 -3.67
C PHE A 6 6.14 5.28 -4.89
N GLN A 7 5.64 4.79 -6.03
CA GLN A 7 5.37 5.63 -7.21
C GLN A 7 4.38 6.76 -6.89
N GLN A 8 3.35 6.49 -6.10
CA GLN A 8 2.42 7.51 -5.61
C GLN A 8 3.12 8.56 -4.73
N LEU A 9 3.99 8.14 -3.81
CA LEU A 9 4.78 9.05 -2.97
C LEU A 9 5.66 9.98 -3.81
N VAL A 10 6.40 9.44 -4.78
CA VAL A 10 7.26 10.23 -5.68
C VAL A 10 6.42 11.24 -6.48
N LYS A 11 5.24 10.85 -6.96
CA LYS A 11 4.33 11.74 -7.67
C LYS A 11 3.87 12.91 -6.80
N GLU A 12 3.49 12.65 -5.54
CA GLU A 12 3.05 13.67 -4.59
C GLU A 12 4.20 14.63 -4.21
N MET A 13 5.42 14.11 -4.02
CA MET A 13 6.61 14.94 -3.77
C MET A 13 6.89 15.87 -4.95
N LYS A 14 6.81 15.36 -6.19
CA LYS A 14 6.99 16.17 -7.40
C LYS A 14 5.94 17.28 -7.50
N GLN A 15 4.68 16.97 -7.22
CA GLN A 15 3.61 17.97 -7.22
C GLN A 15 3.82 19.05 -6.15
N TYR A 16 4.29 18.67 -4.97
CA TYR A 16 4.62 19.63 -3.91
C TYR A 16 5.78 20.55 -4.33
N LEU A 17 6.83 19.99 -4.93
CA LEU A 17 7.95 20.77 -5.47
C LEU A 17 7.48 21.82 -6.50
N HIS A 18 6.65 21.42 -7.47
CA HIS A 18 6.11 22.35 -8.46
C HIS A 18 5.37 23.52 -7.81
N ARG A 19 4.53 23.26 -6.80
CA ARG A 19 3.79 24.32 -6.08
C ARG A 19 4.71 25.25 -5.29
N CYS A 20 5.76 24.72 -4.66
CA CYS A 20 6.76 25.55 -3.98
C CYS A 20 7.44 26.52 -4.94
N VAL A 21 7.84 26.03 -6.13
CA VAL A 21 8.46 26.85 -7.17
C VAL A 21 7.49 27.92 -7.68
N GLU A 22 6.23 27.57 -7.99
CA GLU A 22 5.22 28.52 -8.48
C GLU A 22 4.87 29.61 -7.46
N THR A 23 4.90 29.28 -6.17
CA THR A 23 4.56 30.22 -5.08
C THR A 23 5.76 30.96 -4.52
N GLY A 24 6.97 30.71 -5.05
CA GLY A 24 8.22 31.27 -4.55
C GLY A 24 8.57 30.86 -3.11
N ARG A 25 7.98 29.76 -2.60
CA ARG A 25 8.23 29.25 -1.25
C ARG A 25 9.41 28.29 -1.24
N GLU A 26 10.19 28.31 -0.17
CA GLU A 26 11.26 27.32 0.04
C GLU A 26 10.69 25.90 0.09
N PHE A 27 11.42 24.99 -0.56
CA PHE A 27 11.07 23.57 -0.59
C PHE A 27 11.56 22.88 0.68
N ASN A 28 10.63 22.36 1.48
CA ASN A 28 10.96 21.58 2.66
C ASN A 28 10.70 20.09 2.43
N ILE A 29 11.76 19.29 2.48
CA ILE A 29 11.73 17.84 2.26
C ILE A 29 10.84 17.13 3.29
N THR A 30 10.86 17.56 4.56
CA THR A 30 10.08 16.89 5.61
C THR A 30 8.58 17.03 5.38
N LEU A 31 8.15 18.17 4.82
CA LEU A 31 6.76 18.41 4.42
C LEU A 31 6.41 17.71 3.10
N ALA A 32 7.37 17.55 2.20
CA ALA A 32 7.19 16.85 0.93
C ALA A 32 6.89 15.36 1.12
N VAL A 33 7.55 14.72 2.09
CA VAL A 33 7.45 13.28 2.33
C VAL A 33 6.20 12.95 3.15
N LYS A 34 5.11 12.62 2.46
CA LYS A 34 3.86 12.14 3.09
C LYS A 34 3.95 10.66 3.48
N THR A 35 4.45 10.39 4.69
CA THR A 35 4.63 9.02 5.23
C THR A 35 3.36 8.16 5.22
N ASN A 36 2.20 8.79 5.42
CA ASN A 36 0.89 8.12 5.43
C ASN A 36 0.55 7.37 4.13
N ILE A 37 1.14 7.74 2.98
CA ILE A 37 0.90 7.05 1.71
C ILE A 37 1.34 5.58 1.79
N ILE A 38 2.51 5.33 2.37
CA ILE A 38 3.06 3.98 2.51
C ILE A 38 2.40 3.28 3.71
N THR A 39 2.41 3.91 4.88
CA THR A 39 1.92 3.29 6.13
C THR A 39 0.46 2.87 6.03
N SER A 40 -0.43 3.80 5.67
CA SER A 40 -1.87 3.49 5.57
C SER A 40 -2.16 2.58 4.37
N GLY A 41 -1.42 2.76 3.27
CA GLY A 41 -1.56 1.92 2.08
C GLY A 41 -1.24 0.45 2.35
N LEU A 42 -0.12 0.17 3.03
CA LEU A 42 0.26 -1.20 3.40
C LEU A 42 -0.68 -1.78 4.45
N ARG A 43 -1.05 -1.00 5.48
CA ARG A 43 -2.02 -1.44 6.50
C ARG A 43 -3.33 -1.89 5.87
N TYR A 44 -3.89 -1.09 4.95
CA TYR A 44 -5.13 -1.44 4.26
C TYR A 44 -5.01 -2.72 3.42
N CYS A 45 -3.97 -2.85 2.59
CA CYS A 45 -3.80 -4.02 1.73
C CYS A 45 -3.60 -5.32 2.52
N LEU A 46 -2.88 -5.25 3.65
CA LEU A 46 -2.64 -6.41 4.51
C LEU A 46 -3.87 -6.78 5.35
N ALA A 47 -4.62 -5.79 5.84
CA ALA A 47 -5.81 -6.05 6.66
C ALA A 47 -6.99 -6.58 5.85
N THR A 48 -7.18 -6.10 4.61
CA THR A 48 -8.36 -6.44 3.79
C THR A 48 -8.10 -7.53 2.76
N GLY A 49 -6.83 -7.82 2.45
CA GLY A 49 -6.48 -8.72 1.36
C GLY A 49 -6.67 -8.15 -0.04
N ASN A 50 -7.06 -6.87 -0.17
CA ASN A 50 -7.19 -6.17 -1.45
C ASN A 50 -5.85 -5.58 -1.89
N TRP A 51 -5.26 -6.15 -2.93
CA TRP A 51 -3.95 -5.75 -3.45
C TRP A 51 -4.11 -4.90 -4.71
N GLY A 52 -4.26 -3.59 -4.52
CA GLY A 52 -4.41 -2.64 -5.62
C GLY A 52 -4.76 -1.23 -5.15
N ASP A 53 -5.08 -0.37 -6.11
CA ASP A 53 -5.63 0.94 -5.82
C ASP A 53 -7.14 0.81 -5.56
N GLN A 54 -7.63 1.43 -4.48
CA GLN A 54 -9.05 1.37 -4.10
C GLN A 54 -9.93 1.95 -5.20
N LYS A 55 -9.39 2.92 -5.96
CA LYS A 55 -10.05 3.54 -7.13
C LYS A 55 -10.17 2.61 -8.34
N LYS A 56 -9.43 1.49 -8.38
CA LYS A 56 -9.46 0.47 -9.44
C LYS A 56 -9.77 -0.91 -8.86
N ALA A 57 -10.75 -0.95 -7.95
CA ALA A 57 -11.11 -2.15 -7.18
C ALA A 57 -11.42 -3.37 -8.07
N SER A 58 -12.08 -3.19 -9.21
CA SER A 58 -12.47 -4.28 -10.12
C SER A 58 -11.28 -5.01 -10.79
N SER A 59 -10.11 -4.37 -10.87
CA SER A 59 -8.89 -4.98 -11.42
C SER A 59 -7.90 -5.41 -10.33
N SER A 60 -8.24 -5.14 -9.06
CA SER A 60 -7.38 -5.50 -7.93
C SER A 60 -7.54 -6.96 -7.55
N LYS A 61 -6.43 -7.64 -7.21
CA LYS A 61 -6.48 -9.00 -6.68
C LYS A 61 -7.06 -8.95 -5.27
N ALA A 62 -8.19 -9.62 -5.05
CA ALA A 62 -8.85 -9.73 -3.75
C ALA A 62 -8.41 -11.01 -3.02
N GLY A 63 -8.50 -11.01 -1.69
CA GLY A 63 -8.30 -12.20 -0.85
C GLY A 63 -6.85 -12.72 -0.76
N VAL A 64 -5.86 -11.89 -1.10
CA VAL A 64 -4.44 -12.28 -1.08
C VAL A 64 -3.90 -12.39 0.34
N SER A 65 -4.30 -11.47 1.23
CA SER A 65 -4.01 -11.56 2.67
C SER A 65 -5.22 -12.13 3.39
N GLN A 66 -5.01 -13.12 4.23
CA GLN A 66 -6.05 -13.83 4.98
C GLN A 66 -5.69 -13.89 6.46
N VAL A 67 -6.70 -13.92 7.33
CA VAL A 67 -6.50 -14.11 8.77
C VAL A 67 -5.99 -15.52 9.02
N LEU A 68 -4.89 -15.64 9.77
CA LEU A 68 -4.23 -16.91 10.02
C LEU A 68 -5.17 -17.89 10.76
N ASN A 69 -5.20 -19.14 10.29
CA ASN A 69 -5.97 -20.21 10.93
C ASN A 69 -5.18 -20.74 12.13
N ARG A 70 -5.78 -20.65 13.33
CA ARG A 70 -5.17 -21.01 14.62
C ARG A 70 -5.93 -22.13 15.36
N TYR A 71 -6.73 -22.94 14.67
CA TYR A 71 -7.49 -24.02 15.32
C TYR A 71 -6.60 -25.15 15.86
N THR A 72 -5.57 -25.55 15.10
CA THR A 72 -4.55 -26.50 15.54
C THR A 72 -3.19 -26.11 14.96
N TYR A 73 -2.10 -26.62 15.53
CA TYR A 73 -0.75 -26.44 14.97
C TYR A 73 -0.67 -26.90 13.50
N ALA A 74 -1.30 -28.04 13.19
CA ALA A 74 -1.39 -28.56 11.82
C ALA A 74 -2.17 -27.61 10.89
N SER A 75 -3.29 -27.03 11.37
CA SER A 75 -4.07 -26.03 10.61
C SER A 75 -3.26 -24.78 10.30
N THR A 76 -2.45 -24.28 11.24
CA THR A 76 -1.56 -23.13 11.03
C THR A 76 -0.50 -23.42 9.97
N LEU A 77 0.21 -24.54 10.08
CA LEU A 77 1.21 -24.95 9.08
C LEU A 77 0.60 -25.21 7.70
N SER A 78 -0.58 -25.81 7.66
CA SER A 78 -1.32 -26.01 6.40
C SER A 78 -1.69 -24.68 5.77
N HIS A 79 -2.17 -23.70 6.55
CA HIS A 79 -2.58 -22.39 6.03
C HIS A 79 -1.38 -21.61 5.45
N LEU A 80 -0.24 -21.60 6.13
CA LEU A 80 0.97 -20.90 5.67
C LEU A 80 1.55 -21.44 4.34
N ARG A 81 1.18 -22.66 3.94
CA ARG A 81 1.67 -23.33 2.72
C ARG A 81 0.69 -23.27 1.55
N ARG A 82 -0.48 -22.63 1.71
CA ARG A 82 -1.48 -22.54 0.65
C ARG A 82 -1.01 -21.65 -0.50
N THR A 83 -1.33 -22.06 -1.71
CA THR A 83 -1.25 -21.24 -2.93
C THR A 83 -2.66 -21.09 -3.50
N ASN A 84 -3.01 -19.88 -3.97
CA ASN A 84 -4.28 -19.64 -4.63
C ASN A 84 -4.05 -19.58 -6.14
N THR A 85 -4.82 -20.34 -6.91
CA THR A 85 -4.88 -20.22 -8.38
C THR A 85 -5.82 -19.07 -8.73
N PRO A 86 -5.38 -18.06 -9.48
CA PRO A 86 -6.16 -16.85 -9.79
C PRO A 86 -7.29 -17.10 -10.78
#